data_AF-A0A061BAQ3-F1
#
_entry.id   AF-A0A061BAQ3-F1
#
_cell.length_a   1.000
_cell.length_b   1.000
_cell.length_c   1.000
_cell.angle_alpha   90.00
_cell.angle_beta   90.00
_cell.angle_gamma   90.00
#
_symmetry.space_group_name_H-M   'P 1'
#
loop_
_entity.id
_entity.type
_entity.pdbx_description
1 polymer ?
#
loop_
_entity_poly.entity_id
_entity_poly.type
_entity_poly.pdbx_seq_one_letter_code
_entity_poly.pdbx_strand_id
1 'polypeptide(L)'
;MDDIQRRANPPGWTAPRAPYNPFDPDDKRPPEGYPSEFSTPSRVPGKLPTQYDQMRDTMRRLQYVPRPQSELYPGQYKVLRRVNNYTKFDKGAEVTAKLLMGGILIYGVFFHRWNDGQENIFSWAYRLRLQAQYLLTDALSPQQKEDLEFVKLPSSIRLGTGDGPETTVNEEFGLERPQRKHILEVERRKQIEEEELLSKR
;
A
#
# COMPACT_ATOMS: atom_id res chain seq x y z
N MET A 1 -48.67 -68.22 -24.91
CA MET A 1 -48.23 -66.83 -25.10
C MET A 1 -49.05 -66.04 -24.09
N ASP A 2 -48.62 -66.08 -22.84
CA ASP A 2 -49.41 -65.55 -21.73
C ASP A 2 -49.02 -64.08 -21.53
N ASP A 3 -49.95 -63.19 -21.89
CA ASP A 3 -49.84 -61.77 -21.58
C ASP A 3 -49.85 -61.60 -20.06
N ILE A 4 -48.68 -61.36 -19.48
CA ILE A 4 -48.52 -61.05 -18.06
C ILE A 4 -49.27 -59.74 -17.80
N GLN A 5 -50.51 -59.83 -17.31
CA GLN A 5 -51.33 -58.69 -16.88
C GLN A 5 -50.63 -57.98 -15.71
N ARG A 6 -49.81 -56.97 -16.03
CA ARG A 6 -49.20 -56.10 -15.03
C ARG A 6 -50.32 -55.33 -14.32
N ARG A 7 -50.27 -55.29 -12.98
CA ARG A 7 -51.15 -54.41 -12.18
C ARG A 7 -51.05 -52.98 -12.71
N ALA A 8 -52.20 -52.32 -12.88
CA ALA A 8 -52.24 -50.91 -13.25
C ALA A 8 -51.52 -50.07 -12.18
N ASN A 9 -50.79 -49.06 -12.63
CA ASN A 9 -50.12 -48.13 -11.73
C ASN A 9 -51.17 -47.33 -10.92
N PRO A 10 -50.87 -46.97 -9.65
CA PRO A 10 -51.82 -46.24 -8.82
C PRO A 10 -52.15 -44.85 -9.40
N PRO A 11 -53.33 -44.28 -9.10
CA PRO A 11 -53.70 -42.95 -9.57
C PRO A 11 -52.70 -41.90 -9.08
N GLY A 12 -52.13 -41.13 -10.01
CA GLY A 12 -51.04 -40.16 -9.75
C GLY A 12 -49.63 -40.70 -9.94
N TRP A 13 -49.45 -41.98 -10.30
CA TRP A 13 -48.14 -42.52 -10.63
C TRP A 13 -47.60 -41.91 -11.91
N THR A 14 -46.44 -41.28 -11.80
CA THR A 14 -45.65 -40.77 -12.92
C THR A 14 -44.44 -41.68 -13.11
N ALA A 15 -44.16 -42.06 -14.34
CA ALA A 15 -42.99 -42.87 -14.64
C ALA A 15 -41.71 -42.10 -14.23
N PRO A 16 -40.72 -42.77 -13.60
CA PRO A 16 -39.44 -42.13 -13.34
C PRO A 16 -38.85 -41.63 -14.66
N ARG A 17 -38.52 -40.34 -14.72
CA ARG A 17 -37.96 -39.73 -15.92
C ARG A 17 -36.60 -40.37 -16.20
N ALA A 18 -36.35 -40.73 -17.46
CA ALA A 18 -35.08 -41.32 -17.87
C ALA A 18 -33.90 -40.38 -17.54
N PRO A 19 -32.65 -40.90 -17.48
CA PRO A 19 -31.46 -40.05 -17.41
C PRO A 19 -31.53 -38.95 -18.46
N TYR A 20 -31.00 -37.78 -18.10
CA TYR A 20 -31.08 -36.57 -18.90
C TYR A 20 -30.77 -36.81 -20.39
N ASN A 21 -31.69 -36.40 -21.26
CA ASN A 21 -31.60 -36.51 -22.71
C ASN A 21 -31.53 -35.11 -23.34
N PRO A 22 -30.39 -34.72 -23.97
CA PRO A 22 -30.25 -33.42 -24.62
C PRO A 22 -31.21 -33.17 -25.79
N PHE A 23 -31.82 -34.23 -26.32
CA PHE A 23 -32.70 -34.16 -27.49
C PHE A 23 -34.19 -34.30 -27.12
N ASP A 24 -34.56 -34.23 -25.85
CA ASP A 24 -35.97 -34.24 -25.41
C ASP A 24 -36.63 -32.88 -25.77
N PRO A 25 -37.62 -32.83 -26.69
CA PRO A 25 -38.29 -31.59 -27.08
C PRO A 25 -39.17 -31.00 -25.97
N ASP A 26 -39.55 -31.78 -24.95
CA ASP A 26 -40.32 -31.33 -23.79
C ASP A 26 -39.42 -30.82 -22.64
N ASP A 27 -38.12 -30.69 -22.89
CA ASP A 27 -37.15 -30.22 -21.92
C ASP A 27 -37.18 -28.70 -21.77
N LYS A 28 -37.83 -28.23 -20.70
CA LYS A 28 -37.96 -26.81 -20.35
C LYS A 28 -36.78 -26.27 -19.53
N ARG A 29 -35.64 -26.95 -19.52
CA ARG A 29 -34.50 -26.52 -18.71
C ARG A 29 -33.91 -25.19 -19.21
N PRO A 30 -33.27 -24.41 -18.33
CA PRO A 30 -32.47 -23.27 -18.73
C PRO A 30 -31.32 -23.71 -19.66
N PRO A 31 -30.85 -22.85 -20.58
CA PRO A 31 -29.71 -23.17 -21.45
C PRO A 31 -28.43 -23.48 -20.65
N GLU A 32 -28.30 -22.93 -19.44
CA GLU A 32 -27.18 -23.17 -18.53
C GLU A 32 -27.34 -24.43 -17.66
N GLY A 33 -28.46 -25.16 -17.76
CA GLY A 33 -28.81 -26.31 -16.93
C GLY A 33 -29.28 -25.95 -15.52
N TYR A 34 -29.74 -26.94 -14.73
CA TYR A 34 -30.13 -26.68 -13.34
C TYR A 34 -28.88 -26.62 -12.44
N PRO A 35 -28.78 -25.65 -11.51
CA PRO A 35 -27.64 -25.56 -10.58
C PRO A 35 -27.38 -26.84 -9.78
N SER A 36 -28.41 -27.66 -9.56
CA SER A 36 -28.31 -28.96 -8.88
C SER A 36 -27.49 -30.01 -9.63
N GLU A 37 -27.36 -29.89 -10.95
CA GLU A 37 -26.60 -30.82 -11.80
C GLU A 37 -25.09 -30.55 -11.74
N PHE A 38 -24.71 -29.30 -11.44
CA PHE A 38 -23.30 -28.87 -11.35
C PHE A 38 -22.79 -28.78 -9.92
N SER A 39 -23.69 -28.90 -8.94
CA SER A 39 -23.31 -28.97 -7.54
C SER A 39 -22.51 -30.24 -7.31
N THR A 40 -21.20 -30.09 -7.09
CA THR A 40 -20.38 -31.20 -6.58
C THR A 40 -21.05 -31.76 -5.33
N PRO A 41 -21.18 -33.10 -5.19
CA PRO A 41 -21.79 -33.69 -4.02
C PRO A 41 -21.08 -33.14 -2.78
N SER A 42 -21.74 -32.22 -2.10
CA SER A 42 -21.19 -31.57 -0.93
C SER A 42 -21.17 -32.60 0.18
N ARG A 43 -20.04 -32.65 0.90
CA ARG A 43 -19.76 -33.64 1.94
C ARG A 43 -20.79 -33.50 3.06
N VAL A 44 -21.88 -34.25 2.98
CA VAL A 44 -22.89 -34.29 4.06
C VAL A 44 -22.25 -35.03 5.24
N PRO A 45 -22.07 -34.38 6.40
CA PRO A 45 -21.47 -35.04 7.57
C PRO A 45 -22.36 -36.21 8.01
N GLY A 46 -21.76 -37.40 8.17
CA GLY A 46 -22.43 -38.62 8.64
C GLY A 46 -22.77 -39.67 7.57
N LYS A 47 -22.53 -39.40 6.27
CA LYS A 47 -22.63 -40.43 5.22
C LYS A 47 -21.28 -41.12 4.99
N LEU A 48 -21.32 -42.43 4.77
CA LEU A 48 -20.17 -43.22 4.31
C LEU A 48 -19.56 -42.54 3.07
N PRO A 49 -18.21 -42.50 2.96
CA PRO A 49 -17.55 -41.84 1.85
C PRO A 49 -18.03 -42.44 0.53
N THR A 50 -18.49 -41.58 -0.37
CA THR A 50 -18.94 -42.02 -1.69
C THR A 50 -17.76 -42.59 -2.47
N GLN A 51 -18.02 -43.43 -3.48
CA GLN A 51 -16.95 -43.95 -4.35
C GLN A 51 -16.11 -42.81 -4.98
N TYR A 52 -16.74 -41.66 -5.24
CA TYR A 52 -16.08 -40.44 -5.70
C TYR A 52 -15.11 -39.87 -4.64
N ASP A 53 -15.49 -39.83 -3.36
CA ASP A 53 -14.62 -39.36 -2.28
C ASP A 53 -13.39 -40.26 -2.12
N GLN A 54 -13.59 -41.58 -2.20
CA GLN A 54 -12.49 -42.55 -2.14
C GLN A 54 -11.54 -42.39 -3.33
N MET A 55 -12.08 -42.23 -4.54
CA MET A 55 -11.29 -41.96 -5.75
C MET A 55 -10.52 -40.63 -5.64
N ARG A 56 -11.15 -39.58 -5.13
CA ARG A 56 -10.51 -38.28 -4.94
C ARG A 56 -9.38 -38.35 -3.90
N ASP A 57 -9.58 -39.07 -2.81
CA ASP A 57 -8.57 -39.28 -1.78
C ASP A 57 -7.39 -40.13 -2.28
N THR A 58 -7.65 -41.18 -3.06
CA THR A 58 -6.57 -41.96 -3.69
C THR A 58 -5.80 -41.12 -4.71
N MET A 59 -6.48 -40.34 -5.56
CA MET A 59 -5.82 -39.41 -6.48
C MET A 59 -4.97 -38.36 -5.75
N ARG A 60 -5.47 -37.82 -4.63
CA ARG A 60 -4.72 -36.86 -3.81
C ARG A 60 -3.49 -37.50 -3.15
N ARG A 61 -3.60 -38.73 -2.66
CA ARG A 61 -2.48 -39.51 -2.10
C ARG A 61 -1.43 -39.85 -3.15
N LEU A 62 -1.86 -40.16 -4.37
CA LEU A 62 -0.99 -40.40 -5.51
C LEU A 62 -0.37 -39.12 -6.10
N GLN A 63 -0.69 -37.95 -5.55
CA GLN A 63 -0.35 -36.64 -6.12
C GLN A 63 -0.73 -36.54 -7.61
N TYR A 64 -1.79 -37.25 -8.00
CA TYR A 64 -2.27 -37.27 -9.37
C TYR A 64 -2.89 -35.92 -9.69
N VAL A 65 -2.15 -35.11 -10.45
CA VAL A 65 -2.67 -33.92 -11.09
C VAL A 65 -3.10 -34.36 -12.49
N PRO A 66 -4.40 -34.35 -12.85
CA PRO A 66 -4.81 -34.69 -14.21
C PRO A 66 -4.17 -33.66 -15.15
N ARG A 67 -3.16 -34.10 -15.90
CA ARG A 67 -2.51 -33.27 -16.93
C ARG A 67 -3.02 -33.74 -18.28
N PRO A 68 -3.50 -32.83 -19.15
CA PRO A 68 -3.82 -33.21 -20.51
C PRO A 68 -2.53 -33.65 -21.23
N GLN A 69 -2.65 -34.61 -22.15
CA GLN A 69 -1.55 -34.99 -23.03
C GLN A 69 -1.12 -33.78 -23.86
N SER A 70 0.18 -33.68 -24.16
CA SER A 70 0.68 -32.59 -24.99
C SER A 70 0.36 -32.88 -26.45
N GLU A 71 -0.23 -31.91 -27.14
CA GLU A 71 -0.49 -31.99 -28.58
C GLU A 71 0.79 -31.92 -29.41
N LEU A 72 1.82 -31.25 -28.87
CA LEU A 72 3.07 -30.95 -29.58
C LEU A 72 4.10 -32.09 -29.46
N TYR A 73 4.14 -32.78 -28.32
CA TYR A 73 5.09 -33.85 -28.02
C TYR A 73 4.33 -35.13 -27.61
N PRO A 74 4.30 -36.17 -28.46
CA PRO A 74 3.61 -37.41 -28.15
C PRO A 74 4.24 -38.09 -26.92
N GLY A 75 3.41 -38.63 -26.04
CA GLY A 75 3.85 -39.32 -24.82
C GLY A 75 4.28 -38.40 -23.66
N GLN A 76 4.18 -37.08 -23.82
CA GLN A 76 4.46 -36.11 -22.76
C GLN A 76 3.17 -35.41 -22.31
N TYR A 77 3.09 -35.08 -21.03
CA TYR A 77 1.98 -34.28 -20.48
C TYR A 77 2.22 -32.78 -20.67
N LYS A 78 1.15 -32.02 -20.88
CA LYS A 78 1.21 -30.56 -20.98
C LYS A 78 1.63 -29.95 -19.64
N VAL A 79 2.69 -29.15 -19.66
CA VAL A 79 3.10 -28.34 -18.50
C VAL A 79 2.25 -27.07 -18.48
N LEU A 80 1.18 -27.09 -17.68
CA LEU A 80 0.35 -25.91 -17.48
C LEU A 80 1.12 -24.91 -16.60
N ARG A 81 1.57 -23.80 -17.19
CA ARG A 81 2.08 -22.67 -16.42
C ARG A 81 0.88 -21.85 -15.93
N ARG A 82 0.92 -21.43 -14.66
CA ARG A 82 -0.07 -20.50 -14.13
C ARG A 82 0.11 -19.17 -14.86
N VAL A 83 -0.86 -18.81 -15.69
CA VAL A 83 -0.89 -17.50 -16.35
C VAL A 83 -1.49 -16.51 -15.37
N ASN A 84 -0.74 -15.46 -15.02
CA ASN A 84 -1.32 -14.35 -14.26
C ASN A 84 -2.08 -13.45 -15.25
N ASN A 85 -3.41 -13.51 -15.22
CA ASN A 85 -4.27 -12.71 -16.08
C ASN A 85 -4.20 -11.21 -15.74
N TYR A 86 -3.73 -10.85 -14.55
CA TYR A 86 -3.67 -9.48 -14.04
C TYR A 86 -2.31 -8.82 -14.20
N THR A 87 -1.34 -9.44 -14.89
CA THR A 87 0.01 -8.87 -15.07
C THR A 87 0.03 -7.43 -15.59
N LYS A 88 -0.90 -7.07 -16.48
CA LYS A 88 -1.01 -5.69 -17.00
C LYS A 88 -1.54 -4.72 -15.95
N PHE A 89 -2.50 -5.18 -15.14
CA PHE A 89 -3.06 -4.40 -14.03
C PHE A 89 -2.00 -4.16 -12.94
N ASP A 90 -1.27 -5.21 -12.54
CA ASP A 90 -0.21 -5.13 -11.53
C ASP A 90 0.87 -4.13 -11.94
N LYS A 91 1.31 -4.18 -13.21
CA LYS A 91 2.26 -3.21 -13.77
C LYS A 91 1.69 -1.78 -13.79
N GLY A 92 0.42 -1.63 -14.14
CA GLY A 92 -0.27 -0.35 -14.10
C GLY A 92 -0.30 0.23 -12.68
N ALA A 93 -0.69 -0.58 -11.70
CA ALA A 93 -0.72 -0.22 -10.29
C ALA A 93 0.67 0.16 -9.75
N GLU A 94 1.71 -0.56 -10.17
CA GLU A 94 3.09 -0.25 -9.77
C GLU A 94 3.54 1.11 -10.33
N VAL A 95 3.25 1.40 -11.60
CA VAL A 95 3.60 2.68 -12.22
C VAL A 95 2.83 3.83 -11.59
N THR A 96 1.53 3.67 -11.33
CA THR A 96 0.72 4.73 -10.69
C THR A 96 1.17 4.97 -9.26
N ALA A 97 1.52 3.93 -8.50
CA ALA A 97 2.07 4.06 -7.15
C ALA A 97 3.39 4.83 -7.15
N LYS A 98 4.31 4.52 -8.07
CA LYS A 98 5.58 5.25 -8.23
C LYS A 98 5.36 6.71 -8.60
N LEU A 99 4.43 6.98 -9.50
CA LEU A 99 4.07 8.34 -9.91
C LEU A 99 3.51 9.14 -8.73
N LEU A 100 2.56 8.56 -7.99
CA LEU A 100 1.98 9.21 -6.81
C LEU A 100 3.04 9.48 -5.72
N MET A 101 3.90 8.51 -5.44
CA MET A 101 4.98 8.67 -4.46
C MET A 101 5.97 9.76 -4.90
N GLY A 102 6.38 9.75 -6.16
CA GLY A 102 7.22 10.82 -6.72
C GLY A 102 6.54 12.18 -6.67
N GLY A 103 5.24 12.23 -6.97
CA GLY A 103 4.43 13.45 -6.87
C GLY A 103 4.35 14.00 -5.45
N ILE A 104 4.15 13.15 -4.45
CA ILE A 104 4.14 13.57 -3.03
C ILE A 104 5.51 14.08 -2.60
N LEU A 105 6.60 13.44 -3.02
CA LEU A 105 7.96 13.90 -2.71
C LEU A 105 8.27 15.25 -3.36
N ILE A 106 7.93 15.43 -4.64
CA ILE A 106 8.10 16.70 -5.35
C ILE A 106 7.22 17.78 -4.70
N TYR A 107 5.96 17.46 -4.39
CA TYR A 107 5.07 18.37 -3.68
C TYR A 107 5.63 18.78 -2.32
N GLY A 108 6.07 17.80 -1.52
CA GLY A 108 6.74 18.02 -0.25
C GLY A 108 7.92 18.96 -0.44
N VAL A 109 8.92 18.59 -1.22
CA VAL A 109 10.17 19.36 -1.33
C VAL A 109 9.98 20.77 -1.88
N PHE A 110 9.13 20.96 -2.90
CA PHE A 110 9.05 22.23 -3.64
C PHE A 110 7.85 23.11 -3.28
N PHE A 111 6.74 22.51 -2.84
CA PHE A 111 5.47 23.22 -2.70
C PHE A 111 4.95 23.27 -1.26
N HIS A 112 5.44 22.39 -0.38
CA HIS A 112 5.07 22.42 1.03
C HIS A 112 5.87 23.49 1.78
N ARG A 113 5.20 24.20 2.70
CA ARG A 113 5.85 25.17 3.59
C ARG A 113 6.64 24.41 4.67
N TRP A 114 7.96 24.39 4.54
CA TRP A 114 8.86 23.85 5.56
C TRP A 114 9.35 24.95 6.51
N ASN A 115 9.58 24.58 7.77
CA ASN A 115 10.27 25.40 8.76
C ASN A 115 9.67 26.82 8.91
N ASP A 116 8.34 26.91 9.02
CA ASP A 116 7.58 28.15 9.23
C ASP A 116 7.87 29.33 8.28
N GLY A 117 8.45 29.05 7.10
CA GLY A 117 8.82 30.09 6.12
C GLY A 117 10.24 30.62 6.28
N GLN A 118 11.08 30.00 7.12
CA GLN A 118 12.52 30.25 7.13
C GLN A 118 13.17 29.71 5.84
N GLU A 119 14.23 30.37 5.37
CA GLU A 119 14.82 30.09 4.05
C GLU A 119 15.36 28.66 3.94
N ASN A 120 14.62 27.81 3.22
CA ASN A 120 15.09 26.53 2.74
C ASN A 120 15.63 26.71 1.31
N ILE A 121 16.58 25.87 0.86
CA ILE A 121 17.22 25.97 -0.48
C ILE A 121 16.17 25.90 -1.62
N PHE A 122 15.01 25.29 -1.35
CA PHE A 122 13.89 25.15 -2.30
C PHE A 122 12.80 26.21 -2.17
N SER A 123 12.98 27.24 -1.33
CA SER A 123 11.99 28.31 -1.12
C SER A 123 11.66 29.13 -2.39
N TRP A 124 12.56 29.19 -3.36
CA TRP A 124 12.35 29.89 -4.63
C TRP A 124 11.18 29.30 -5.45
N ALA A 125 11.05 27.97 -5.50
CA ALA A 125 9.99 27.30 -6.26
C ALA A 125 8.61 27.51 -5.61
N TYR A 126 8.57 27.46 -4.28
CA TYR A 126 7.40 27.82 -3.50
C TYR A 126 6.96 29.27 -3.76
N ARG A 127 7.90 30.22 -3.74
CA ARG A 127 7.64 31.63 -4.05
C ARG A 127 7.17 31.84 -5.48
N LEU A 128 7.75 31.16 -6.48
CA LEU A 128 7.27 31.21 -7.86
C LEU A 128 5.83 30.71 -7.99
N ARG A 129 5.47 29.64 -7.27
CA ARG A 129 4.08 29.17 -7.23
C ARG A 129 3.16 30.23 -6.63
N LEU A 130 3.55 30.85 -5.53
CA LEU A 130 2.77 31.92 -4.91
C LEU A 130 2.62 33.13 -5.84
N GLN A 131 3.67 33.51 -6.57
CA GLN A 131 3.59 34.56 -7.59
C GLN A 131 2.64 34.19 -8.73
N ALA A 132 2.73 32.96 -9.23
CA ALA A 132 1.82 32.47 -10.27
C ALA A 132 0.37 32.44 -9.76
N GLN A 133 0.14 31.95 -8.53
CA GLN A 133 -1.17 31.91 -7.91
C GLN A 133 -1.72 33.34 -7.70
N TYR A 134 -0.89 34.26 -7.26
CA TYR A 134 -1.24 35.68 -7.12
C TYR A 134 -1.64 36.28 -8.46
N LEU A 135 -0.87 36.01 -9.52
CA LEU A 135 -1.17 36.49 -10.87
C LEU A 135 -2.46 35.88 -11.46
N LEU A 136 -2.75 34.62 -11.18
CA LEU A 136 -3.92 33.91 -11.73
C LEU A 136 -5.22 34.16 -10.96
N THR A 137 -5.16 34.25 -9.64
CA THR A 137 -6.36 34.24 -8.78
C THR A 137 -6.48 35.44 -7.86
N ASP A 138 -5.41 36.23 -7.66
CA ASP A 138 -5.30 37.37 -6.72
C ASP A 138 -5.67 37.05 -5.24
N ALA A 139 -6.12 35.83 -4.98
CA ALA A 139 -6.52 35.31 -3.69
C ALA A 139 -5.35 34.57 -3.04
N LEU A 140 -4.45 35.32 -2.41
CA LEU A 140 -3.47 34.77 -1.46
C LEU A 140 -3.96 34.95 -0.02
N SER A 141 -3.71 33.94 0.81
CA SER A 141 -3.89 34.07 2.25
C SER A 141 -2.95 35.14 2.81
N PRO A 142 -3.29 35.80 3.93
CA PRO A 142 -2.41 36.83 4.51
C PRO A 142 -1.01 36.28 4.81
N GLN A 143 -0.91 35.04 5.26
CA GLN A 143 0.36 34.34 5.49
C GLN A 143 1.17 34.15 4.21
N GLN A 144 0.52 33.82 3.09
CA GLN A 144 1.20 33.65 1.80
C GLN A 144 1.69 34.98 1.22
N LYS A 145 0.98 36.09 1.52
CA LYS A 145 1.43 37.44 1.15
C LYS A 145 2.68 37.82 1.94
N GLU A 146 2.69 37.55 3.25
CA GLU A 146 3.90 37.74 4.07
C GLU A 146 5.09 36.91 3.55
N ASP A 147 4.86 35.65 3.17
CA ASP A 147 5.89 34.76 2.65
C ASP A 147 6.47 35.22 1.29
N LEU A 148 5.71 36.02 0.53
CA LEU A 148 6.13 36.62 -0.73
C LEU A 148 6.96 37.90 -0.51
N GLU A 149 6.58 38.72 0.47
CA GLU A 149 7.17 40.04 0.72
C GLU A 149 8.45 39.98 1.59
N PHE A 150 8.52 39.07 2.57
CA PHE A 150 9.60 39.08 3.56
C PHE A 150 10.46 37.82 3.56
N VAL A 151 11.77 38.01 3.34
CA VAL A 151 12.80 37.05 3.72
C VAL A 151 12.99 37.12 5.24
N LYS A 152 12.33 36.23 5.98
CA LYS A 152 12.58 36.07 7.41
C LYS A 152 13.95 35.41 7.59
N LEU A 153 14.98 36.23 7.82
CA LEU A 153 16.30 35.78 8.21
C LEU A 153 16.15 34.87 9.45
N PRO A 154 16.82 33.71 9.48
CA PRO A 154 16.73 32.82 10.63
C PRO A 154 17.18 33.57 11.88
N SER A 155 16.43 33.42 12.97
CA SER A 155 16.71 34.08 14.26
C SER A 155 18.10 33.73 14.83
N SER A 156 18.75 32.68 14.33
CA SER A 156 20.12 32.29 14.64
C SER A 156 21.21 33.16 13.98
N ILE A 157 20.86 33.99 12.99
CA ILE A 157 21.74 35.02 12.38
C ILE A 157 21.33 36.41 12.89
N ARG A 158 20.85 36.53 14.14
CA ARG A 158 21.01 37.77 14.90
C ARG A 158 22.41 37.76 15.50
N LEU A 159 23.42 37.98 14.65
CA LEU A 159 24.74 38.36 15.12
C LEU A 159 24.57 39.66 15.91
N GLY A 160 24.97 39.62 17.18
CA GLY A 160 24.50 40.55 18.20
C GLY A 160 24.72 42.02 17.87
N THR A 161 23.61 42.74 17.73
CA THR A 161 23.50 44.15 18.13
C THR A 161 22.05 44.37 18.54
N GLY A 162 21.81 44.67 19.82
CA GLY A 162 20.54 45.22 20.30
C GLY A 162 19.58 44.21 20.92
N ASP A 163 19.39 44.38 22.23
CA ASP A 163 18.25 44.01 23.08
C ASP A 163 17.09 43.25 22.41
N GLY A 164 16.93 41.99 22.79
CA GLY A 164 15.74 41.18 22.54
C GLY A 164 15.38 40.37 23.80
N PRO A 165 14.09 40.14 24.08
CA PRO A 165 13.60 39.86 25.42
C PRO A 165 14.05 38.49 25.95
N GLU A 166 14.30 38.46 27.26
CA GLU A 166 14.63 37.29 28.06
C GLU A 166 13.65 36.14 27.74
N THR A 167 14.18 35.10 27.09
CA THR A 167 13.45 33.85 26.96
C THR A 167 13.78 33.02 28.20
N THR A 168 12.75 32.82 29.02
CA THR A 168 12.73 31.91 30.18
C THR A 168 12.95 30.47 29.71
N VAL A 169 14.21 30.10 29.49
CA VAL A 169 14.60 28.72 29.22
C VAL A 169 14.97 28.08 30.55
N ASN A 170 14.05 27.26 31.06
CA ASN A 170 14.16 26.41 32.25
C ASN A 170 15.61 26.12 32.72
N GLU A 171 15.98 26.72 33.85
CA GLU A 171 17.34 26.74 34.42
C GLU A 171 17.83 25.39 34.98
N GLU A 172 16.99 24.35 35.03
CA GLU A 172 17.31 23.18 35.88
C GLU A 172 18.14 22.08 35.19
N PHE A 173 18.24 22.04 33.85
CA PHE A 173 18.99 20.99 33.13
C PHE A 173 19.73 21.41 31.85
N GLY A 174 19.79 22.71 31.56
CA GLY A 174 20.61 23.20 30.45
C GLY A 174 22.07 23.33 30.87
N LEU A 175 22.94 22.36 30.54
CA LEU A 175 24.38 22.66 30.50
C LEU A 175 24.58 23.78 29.47
N GLU A 176 24.75 25.02 29.95
CA GLU A 176 25.06 26.15 29.10
C GLU A 176 26.33 25.87 28.34
N ARG A 177 26.26 25.92 27.00
CA ARG A 177 27.46 25.83 26.17
C ARG A 177 28.36 27.01 26.53
N PRO A 178 29.67 26.80 26.73
CA PRO A 178 30.57 27.89 27.11
C PRO A 178 30.52 28.98 26.04
N GLN A 179 30.08 30.17 26.45
CA GLN A 179 30.05 31.34 25.60
C GLN A 179 31.48 31.87 25.41
N ARG A 180 31.73 32.62 24.33
CA ARG A 180 33.06 33.21 24.06
C ARG A 180 33.61 34.03 25.22
N LYS A 181 32.74 34.69 26.00
CA LYS A 181 33.12 35.43 27.21
C LYS A 181 33.77 34.53 28.26
N HIS A 182 33.19 33.35 28.50
CA HIS A 182 33.72 32.39 29.47
C HIS A 182 35.09 31.85 29.03
N ILE A 183 35.29 31.63 27.73
CA ILE A 183 36.60 31.19 27.18
C ILE A 183 37.66 32.28 27.40
N LEU A 184 37.32 33.54 27.11
CA LEU A 184 38.20 34.69 27.32
C LEU A 184 38.58 34.90 28.79
N GLU A 185 37.63 34.72 29.71
CA GLU A 185 37.91 34.80 31.15
C GLU A 185 38.80 33.67 31.65
N VAL A 186 38.62 32.45 31.11
CA VAL A 186 39.48 31.30 31.43
C VAL A 186 40.91 31.54 30.93
N GLU A 187 41.09 32.04 29.70
CA GLU A 187 42.40 32.40 29.17
C GLU A 187 43.08 33.49 30.01
N ARG A 188 42.31 34.50 30.43
CA ARG A 188 42.83 35.58 31.30
C ARG A 188 43.30 35.06 32.65
N ARG A 189 42.54 34.17 33.29
CA ARG A 189 42.95 33.57 34.57
C ARG A 189 44.22 32.73 34.42
N LYS A 190 44.30 31.96 33.35
CA LYS A 190 45.47 31.14 33.06
C LYS A 190 46.75 31.98 32.90
N GLN A 191 46.65 33.13 32.23
CA GLN A 191 47.77 34.07 32.11
C GLN A 191 48.22 34.61 33.47
N ILE A 192 47.29 35.00 34.33
CA ILE A 192 47.61 35.52 35.68
C ILE A 192 48.33 34.45 36.51
N GLU A 193 47.87 33.20 36.47
CA GLU A 193 48.51 32.09 37.18
C GLU A 193 49.93 31.81 36.68
N GLU A 194 50.15 31.86 35.36
CA GLU A 194 51.48 31.71 34.75
C GLU A 194 52.42 32.86 35.15
N GLU A 195 51.92 34.11 35.18
CA GLU A 195 52.68 35.28 35.64
C GLU A 195 53.03 35.20 37.13
N GLU A 196 52.11 34.73 37.98
CA GLU A 196 52.39 34.54 39.41
C GLU A 196 53.47 33.48 39.64
N LEU A 197 53.40 32.36 38.92
CA LEU A 197 54.39 31.28 38.95
C LEU A 197 55.76 31.76 38.50
N LEU A 198 55.82 32.62 37.48
CA LEU A 198 57.06 33.21 37.00
C LEU A 198 57.61 34.25 37.97
N SER A 199 56.76 35.02 38.67
CA SER A 199 57.20 36.02 39.65
C SER A 199 57.73 35.42 40.96
N LYS A 200 57.28 34.21 41.32
CA LYS A 200 57.69 33.49 42.54
C LYS A 200 58.98 32.68 42.37
N ARG A 201 59.60 32.72 41.19
CA ARG A 201 60.82 31.98 40.83
C ARG A 201 62.04 32.89 40.81
#